data_AF-A0A3A4RCC7-F1
#
_entry.id   AF-A0A3A4RCC7-F1
#
_cell.length_a   1.000
_cell.length_b   1.000
_cell.length_c   1.000
_cell.angle_alpha   90.00
_cell.angle_beta   90.00
_cell.angle_gamma   90.00
#
_symmetry.space_group_name_H-M   'P 1'
#
loop_
_entity.id
_entity.type
_entity.pdbx_description
1 polymer ?
#
loop_
_entity_poly.entity_id
_entity_poly.type
_entity_poly.pdbx_seq_one_letter_code
_entity_poly.pdbx_strand_id
1 'polypeptide(L)'
;MVVSAQIAPAPAEKNWREANDAVGQFKRGHADILKWEKQNTPVVQPEASAAARLSLMSPEDAVRQAWLFHRGLVKPMNRIGAANVDLIAKGQWADVDPVWQRKVDDFGELLEVAAQGRKAWIQAVAARQVLKQHRDTLDAAEAGNELGRRMVSVGNWSKLQQAQVQLAQSSAQMNVRRAQHAATQAEATLIKTLGLTGVHSAVTLPDRLPDMPAQALSPQVLDARAEAIAAQLPRAEGMRNGANARLARQAYLASHALALSSRDEVLKVREFITEETVLHYNGMLKSVWDLLGEVSSQSQAVASAIEAQRDFWIAETDLQWVLQGGAPDSFVSLGGGGGEPAAAAGH
;
A
#
# COMPACT_ATOMS: atom_id res chain seq x y z
N MET A 1 68.22 -6.19 -3.03
CA MET A 1 67.28 -6.78 -4.01
C MET A 1 65.96 -7.00 -3.30
N VAL A 2 64.94 -6.19 -3.62
CA VAL A 2 63.59 -6.29 -3.08
C VAL A 2 62.78 -7.15 -4.05
N VAL A 3 62.24 -8.28 -3.58
CA VAL A 3 61.33 -9.13 -4.35
C VAL A 3 59.91 -8.69 -4.01
N SER A 4 59.27 -7.97 -4.92
CA SER A 4 57.85 -7.64 -4.84
C SER A 4 57.03 -8.86 -5.29
N ALA A 5 56.22 -9.40 -4.40
CA ALA A 5 55.26 -10.44 -4.72
C ALA A 5 54.11 -9.86 -5.57
N GLN A 6 53.98 -10.31 -6.82
CA GLN A 6 52.82 -10.04 -7.65
C GLN A 6 51.62 -10.83 -7.11
N ILE A 7 50.59 -10.11 -6.68
CA ILE A 7 49.29 -10.67 -6.34
C ILE A 7 48.59 -11.02 -7.66
N ALA A 8 48.20 -12.29 -7.82
CA ALA A 8 47.45 -12.75 -8.99
C ALA A 8 46.05 -12.10 -9.04
N PRO A 9 45.52 -11.76 -10.23
CA PRO A 9 44.18 -11.21 -10.36
C PRO A 9 43.10 -12.27 -10.06
N ALA A 10 41.97 -11.83 -9.49
CA ALA A 10 40.81 -12.68 -9.20
C ALA A 10 40.15 -13.24 -10.49
N PRO A 11 39.57 -14.46 -10.50
CA PRO A 11 39.06 -15.06 -11.72
C PRO A 11 37.60 -14.68 -12.06
N ALA A 12 37.42 -14.25 -13.32
CA ALA A 12 36.28 -14.37 -14.24
C ALA A 12 34.82 -14.40 -13.72
N GLU A 13 34.26 -13.25 -13.35
CA GLU A 13 32.80 -13.06 -13.22
C GLU A 13 32.01 -13.09 -14.56
N LYS A 14 32.71 -13.12 -15.70
CA LYS A 14 32.10 -12.96 -17.04
C LYS A 14 31.49 -14.25 -17.63
N ASN A 15 31.90 -15.43 -17.18
CA ASN A 15 31.63 -16.70 -17.87
C ASN A 15 30.22 -17.28 -17.60
N TRP A 16 29.61 -16.97 -16.45
CA TRP A 16 28.32 -17.56 -16.06
C TRP A 16 27.10 -16.82 -16.66
N ARG A 17 27.22 -15.52 -16.96
CA ARG A 17 26.15 -14.75 -17.63
C ARG A 17 25.94 -15.21 -19.07
N GLU A 18 27.03 -15.44 -19.81
CA GLU A 18 26.99 -16.01 -21.16
C GLU A 18 26.40 -17.43 -21.16
N ALA A 19 26.76 -18.25 -20.17
CA ALA A 19 26.15 -19.56 -19.96
C ALA A 19 24.64 -19.46 -19.67
N ASN A 20 24.21 -18.43 -18.94
CA ASN A 20 22.80 -18.15 -18.68
C ASN A 20 22.02 -17.72 -19.90
N ASP A 21 22.59 -16.86 -20.74
CA ASP A 21 21.98 -16.46 -22.01
C ASP A 21 21.78 -17.68 -22.92
N ALA A 22 22.74 -18.62 -22.92
CA ALA A 22 22.60 -19.89 -23.61
C ALA A 22 21.53 -20.81 -22.98
N VAL A 23 21.44 -20.87 -21.64
CA VAL A 23 20.41 -21.64 -20.92
C VAL A 23 19.00 -21.05 -21.15
N GLY A 24 18.88 -19.72 -21.17
CA GLY A 24 17.63 -18.99 -21.45
C GLY A 24 17.11 -19.12 -22.88
N GLN A 25 17.96 -19.56 -23.83
CA GLN A 25 17.53 -19.91 -25.18
C GLN A 25 16.83 -21.29 -25.26
N PHE A 26 16.97 -22.14 -24.24
CA PHE A 26 16.24 -23.41 -24.19
C PHE A 26 14.80 -23.20 -23.70
N LYS A 27 13.82 -23.54 -24.54
CA LYS A 27 12.37 -23.51 -24.23
C LYS A 27 11.91 -24.38 -23.03
N ARG A 28 12.82 -24.97 -22.25
CA ARG A 28 12.53 -26.04 -21.26
C ARG A 28 13.20 -25.83 -19.89
N GLY A 29 13.60 -24.62 -19.53
CA GLY A 29 13.95 -24.31 -18.13
C GLY A 29 12.74 -24.54 -17.20
N HIS A 30 12.96 -25.08 -15.99
CA HIS A 30 11.87 -25.39 -15.05
C HIS A 30 11.00 -24.16 -14.70
N ALA A 31 11.59 -22.96 -14.66
CA ALA A 31 10.87 -21.71 -14.41
C ALA A 31 10.04 -21.23 -15.63
N ASP A 32 10.53 -21.47 -16.85
CA ASP A 32 9.88 -21.03 -18.09
C ASP A 32 8.72 -21.92 -18.48
N ILE A 33 8.76 -23.22 -18.12
CA ILE A 33 7.64 -24.15 -18.28
C ILE A 33 6.45 -23.70 -17.42
N LEU A 34 6.68 -23.26 -16.19
CA LEU A 34 5.61 -22.78 -15.31
C LEU A 34 5.03 -21.44 -15.79
N LYS A 35 5.86 -20.51 -16.29
CA LYS A 35 5.37 -19.28 -16.94
C LYS A 35 4.54 -19.59 -18.19
N TRP A 36 4.98 -20.54 -19.02
CA TRP A 36 4.26 -21.00 -20.19
C TRP A 36 2.93 -21.71 -19.82
N GLU A 37 2.91 -22.58 -18.82
CA GLU A 37 1.69 -23.24 -18.34
C GLU A 37 0.69 -22.22 -17.77
N LYS A 38 1.16 -21.21 -17.02
CA LYS A 38 0.30 -20.13 -16.49
C LYS A 38 -0.30 -19.25 -17.60
N GLN A 39 0.45 -19.01 -18.68
CA GLN A 39 -0.04 -18.29 -19.87
C GLN A 39 -1.00 -19.13 -20.73
N ASN A 40 -0.94 -20.46 -20.65
CA ASN A 40 -1.77 -21.40 -21.41
C ASN A 40 -2.88 -22.07 -20.58
N THR A 41 -3.06 -21.67 -19.32
CA THR A 41 -4.19 -22.13 -18.51
C THR A 41 -5.45 -21.39 -18.98
N PRO A 42 -6.55 -22.09 -19.35
CA PRO A 42 -7.76 -21.43 -19.80
C PRO A 42 -8.26 -20.47 -18.72
N VAL A 43 -8.32 -19.18 -19.06
CA VAL A 43 -8.84 -18.14 -18.19
C VAL A 43 -10.31 -18.48 -17.90
N VAL A 44 -10.60 -18.92 -16.68
CA VAL A 44 -11.96 -18.98 -16.19
C VAL A 44 -12.45 -17.54 -16.14
N GLN A 45 -13.36 -17.20 -17.05
CA GLN A 45 -14.01 -15.89 -17.05
C GLN A 45 -14.62 -15.66 -15.67
N PRO A 46 -14.29 -14.56 -14.98
CA PRO A 46 -14.94 -14.24 -13.71
C PRO A 46 -16.45 -14.23 -13.93
N GLU A 47 -17.16 -15.06 -13.18
CA GLU A 47 -18.61 -15.18 -13.29
C GLU A 47 -19.26 -13.80 -13.20
N ALA A 48 -20.14 -13.54 -14.16
CA ALA A 48 -20.96 -12.35 -14.28
C ALA A 48 -21.93 -12.24 -13.10
N SER A 49 -21.43 -11.80 -11.95
CA SER A 49 -22.22 -11.28 -10.82
C SER A 49 -21.82 -9.84 -10.52
N ALA A 50 -21.59 -9.06 -11.58
CA ALA A 50 -21.41 -7.62 -11.56
C ALA A 50 -22.76 -6.89 -11.68
N ALA A 51 -23.76 -7.31 -10.91
CA ALA A 51 -24.95 -6.48 -10.74
C ALA A 51 -24.52 -5.16 -10.08
N ALA A 52 -24.63 -4.06 -10.83
CA ALA A 52 -24.50 -2.64 -10.45
C ALA A 52 -23.76 -2.32 -9.13
N ARG A 53 -22.51 -2.78 -8.98
CA ARG A 53 -21.68 -2.37 -7.83
C ARG A 53 -21.36 -0.89 -7.98
N LEU A 54 -21.58 -0.12 -6.92
CA LEU A 54 -21.18 1.28 -6.88
C LEU A 54 -19.69 1.39 -7.16
N SER A 55 -19.32 2.23 -8.11
CA SER A 55 -17.93 2.42 -8.54
C SER A 55 -17.31 3.59 -7.79
N LEU A 56 -16.26 3.33 -7.02
CA LEU A 56 -15.51 4.33 -6.25
C LEU A 56 -14.04 4.29 -6.71
N MET A 57 -13.76 4.87 -7.89
CA MET A 57 -12.46 4.77 -8.55
C MET A 57 -11.43 5.76 -8.02
N SER A 58 -11.89 6.76 -7.27
CA SER A 58 -11.06 7.79 -6.67
C SER A 58 -11.47 8.06 -5.22
N PRO A 59 -10.58 8.68 -4.42
CA PRO A 59 -10.98 9.17 -3.10
C PRO A 59 -12.07 10.25 -3.20
N GLU A 60 -12.12 11.00 -4.29
CA GLU A 60 -13.16 11.99 -4.57
C GLU A 60 -14.56 11.35 -4.62
N ASP A 61 -14.68 10.20 -5.31
CA ASP A 61 -15.95 9.46 -5.38
C ASP A 61 -16.45 9.06 -3.99
N ALA A 62 -15.54 8.57 -3.14
CA ALA A 62 -15.84 8.22 -1.75
C ALA A 62 -16.27 9.45 -0.92
N VAL A 63 -15.59 10.58 -1.04
CA VAL A 63 -15.97 11.81 -0.33
C VAL A 63 -17.37 12.28 -0.75
N ARG A 64 -17.64 12.33 -2.06
CA ARG A 64 -18.95 12.73 -2.57
C ARG A 64 -20.04 11.77 -2.10
N GLN A 65 -19.76 10.47 -2.11
CA GLN A 65 -20.70 9.46 -1.63
C GLN A 65 -20.98 9.58 -0.12
N ALA A 66 -19.96 9.89 0.68
CA ALA A 66 -20.13 10.14 2.11
C ALA A 66 -21.05 11.35 2.34
N TRP A 67 -20.83 12.46 1.66
CA TRP A 67 -21.69 13.64 1.80
C TRP A 67 -23.15 13.40 1.38
N LEU A 68 -23.42 12.54 0.40
CA LEU A 68 -24.80 12.19 0.01
C LEU A 68 -25.58 11.53 1.16
N PHE A 69 -24.90 10.80 2.04
CA PHE A 69 -25.52 10.21 3.23
C PHE A 69 -25.82 11.28 4.30
N HIS A 70 -24.93 12.26 4.46
CA HIS A 70 -25.06 13.36 5.42
C HIS A 70 -25.89 14.52 4.85
N ARG A 71 -27.21 14.36 4.78
CA ARG A 71 -28.13 15.37 4.20
C ARG A 71 -28.02 16.77 4.82
N GLY A 72 -27.56 16.89 6.07
CA GLY A 72 -27.30 18.18 6.73
C GLY A 72 -26.24 19.03 6.03
N LEU A 73 -25.29 18.40 5.34
CA LEU A 73 -24.15 19.06 4.70
C LEU A 73 -24.52 19.81 3.41
N VAL A 74 -25.72 19.61 2.86
CA VAL A 74 -26.18 20.32 1.66
C VAL A 74 -26.15 21.85 1.87
N LYS A 75 -26.56 22.32 3.06
CA LYS A 75 -26.57 23.75 3.39
C LYS A 75 -25.16 24.37 3.44
N PRO A 76 -24.19 23.84 4.20
CA PRO A 76 -22.83 24.38 4.20
C PRO A 76 -22.16 24.28 2.82
N MET A 77 -22.36 23.18 2.07
CA MET A 77 -21.85 23.05 0.70
C MET A 77 -22.37 24.15 -0.24
N ASN A 78 -23.67 24.47 -0.17
CA ASN A 78 -24.24 25.56 -0.95
C ASN A 78 -23.69 26.94 -0.56
N ARG A 79 -23.34 27.15 0.72
CA ARG A 79 -22.77 28.42 1.20
C ARG A 79 -21.33 28.65 0.76
N ILE A 80 -20.49 27.62 0.78
CA ILE A 80 -19.09 27.73 0.35
C ILE A 80 -18.96 27.73 -1.19
N GLY A 81 -19.98 27.24 -1.90
CA GLY A 81 -20.05 27.21 -3.35
C GLY A 81 -19.33 26.00 -3.98
N ALA A 82 -19.75 25.64 -5.19
CA ALA A 82 -19.35 24.40 -5.87
C ALA A 82 -17.82 24.28 -6.08
N ALA A 83 -17.12 25.39 -6.32
CA ALA A 83 -15.66 25.39 -6.50
C ALA A 83 -14.92 24.93 -5.22
N ASN A 84 -15.32 25.44 -4.05
CA ASN A 84 -14.72 25.03 -2.78
C ASN A 84 -15.11 23.58 -2.42
N VAL A 85 -16.35 23.18 -2.70
CA VAL A 85 -16.79 21.78 -2.55
C VAL A 85 -15.92 20.84 -3.39
N ASP A 86 -15.61 21.22 -4.62
CA ASP A 86 -14.77 20.44 -5.53
C ASP A 86 -13.32 20.31 -5.03
N LEU A 87 -12.73 21.40 -4.54
CA LEU A 87 -11.40 21.39 -3.90
C LEU A 87 -11.38 20.45 -2.70
N ILE A 88 -12.43 20.50 -1.85
CA ILE A 88 -12.52 19.61 -0.69
C ILE A 88 -12.66 18.15 -1.13
N ALA A 89 -13.51 17.86 -2.11
CA ALA A 89 -13.69 16.49 -2.60
C ALA A 89 -12.37 15.89 -3.15
N LYS A 90 -11.55 16.72 -3.81
CA LYS A 90 -10.25 16.31 -4.37
C LYS A 90 -9.13 16.17 -3.33
N GLY A 91 -9.31 16.68 -2.11
CA GLY A 91 -8.27 16.71 -1.08
C GLY A 91 -7.38 17.96 -1.15
N GLN A 92 -7.74 18.95 -1.96
CA GLN A 92 -7.00 20.21 -2.15
C GLN A 92 -7.41 21.25 -1.09
N TRP A 93 -7.43 20.84 0.18
CA TRP A 93 -8.06 21.64 1.22
C TRP A 93 -7.29 22.90 1.50
N ALA A 94 -5.97 22.89 1.35
CA ALA A 94 -5.12 24.07 1.47
C ALA A 94 -5.50 25.25 0.53
N ASP A 95 -6.24 24.99 -0.55
CA ASP A 95 -6.68 26.02 -1.50
C ASP A 95 -8.05 26.62 -1.12
N VAL A 96 -8.68 26.12 -0.06
CA VAL A 96 -9.94 26.63 0.48
C VAL A 96 -9.68 27.73 1.50
N ASP A 97 -10.32 28.88 1.32
CA ASP A 97 -10.17 30.02 2.24
C ASP A 97 -10.62 29.64 3.67
N PRO A 98 -9.76 29.75 4.69
CA PRO A 98 -10.11 29.44 6.08
C PRO A 98 -11.24 30.29 6.66
N VAL A 99 -11.62 31.40 6.01
CA VAL A 99 -12.76 32.23 6.42
C VAL A 99 -14.06 31.43 6.54
N TRP A 100 -14.21 30.34 5.77
CA TRP A 100 -15.39 29.50 5.79
C TRP A 100 -15.60 28.82 7.14
N GLN A 101 -14.53 28.52 7.87
CA GLN A 101 -14.58 27.94 9.20
C GLN A 101 -15.35 28.80 10.21
N ARG A 102 -15.33 30.13 10.04
CA ARG A 102 -16.06 31.08 10.88
C ARG A 102 -17.42 31.46 10.32
N LYS A 103 -17.58 31.43 9.00
CA LYS A 103 -18.79 31.92 8.32
C LYS A 103 -19.88 30.87 8.13
N VAL A 104 -19.51 29.59 8.17
CA VAL A 104 -20.40 28.49 7.83
C VAL A 104 -20.44 27.50 8.98
N ASP A 105 -21.58 27.47 9.67
CA ASP A 105 -21.92 26.42 10.62
C ASP A 105 -21.75 25.04 9.95
N ASP A 106 -21.30 24.04 10.71
CA ASP A 106 -21.07 22.66 10.26
C ASP A 106 -19.98 22.48 9.18
N PHE A 107 -19.19 23.51 8.87
CA PHE A 107 -18.03 23.37 7.99
C PHE A 107 -16.98 22.38 8.54
N GLY A 108 -16.85 22.28 9.87
CA GLY A 108 -16.02 21.27 10.52
C GLY A 108 -16.50 19.84 10.22
N GLU A 109 -17.81 19.59 10.32
CA GLU A 109 -18.41 18.28 10.00
C GLU A 109 -18.23 17.94 8.51
N LEU A 110 -18.36 18.94 7.62
CA LEU A 110 -18.12 18.76 6.19
C LEU A 110 -16.71 18.20 5.91
N LEU A 111 -15.69 18.79 6.53
CA LEU A 111 -14.30 18.37 6.40
C LEU A 111 -14.05 17.02 7.09
N GLU A 112 -14.66 16.79 8.24
CA GLU A 112 -14.56 15.53 8.97
C GLU A 112 -15.08 14.35 8.14
N VAL A 113 -16.29 14.46 7.59
CA VAL A 113 -16.89 13.43 6.73
C VAL A 113 -16.05 13.20 5.48
N ALA A 114 -15.48 14.27 4.91
CA ALA A 114 -14.54 14.15 3.80
C ALA A 114 -13.25 13.40 4.20
N ALA A 115 -12.67 13.71 5.37
CA ALA A 115 -11.48 13.03 5.88
C ALA A 115 -11.76 11.54 6.09
N GLN A 116 -12.89 11.22 6.74
CA GLN A 116 -13.29 9.86 7.05
C GLN A 116 -13.54 9.03 5.78
N GLY A 117 -14.29 9.57 4.81
CA GLY A 117 -14.55 8.92 3.53
C GLY A 117 -13.26 8.66 2.75
N ARG A 118 -12.37 9.66 2.66
CA ARG A 118 -11.08 9.54 1.98
C ARG A 118 -10.18 8.48 2.64
N LYS A 119 -10.03 8.53 3.97
CA LYS A 119 -9.21 7.55 4.72
C LYS A 119 -9.74 6.13 4.60
N ALA A 120 -11.05 5.93 4.71
CA ALA A 120 -11.66 4.61 4.55
C ALA A 120 -11.44 4.05 3.14
N TRP A 121 -11.50 4.90 2.11
CA TRP A 121 -11.22 4.49 0.73
C TRP A 121 -9.76 4.09 0.55
N ILE A 122 -8.81 4.89 1.06
CA ILE A 122 -7.37 4.60 1.01
C ILE A 122 -7.08 3.25 1.68
N GLN A 123 -7.65 3.00 2.86
CA GLN A 123 -7.49 1.74 3.59
C GLN A 123 -8.02 0.53 2.81
N ALA A 124 -9.20 0.65 2.20
CA ALA A 124 -9.81 -0.41 1.40
C ALA A 124 -9.01 -0.74 0.14
N VAL A 125 -8.53 0.28 -0.59
CA VAL A 125 -7.70 0.09 -1.79
C VAL A 125 -6.36 -0.53 -1.42
N ALA A 126 -5.69 -0.06 -0.36
CA ALA A 126 -4.43 -0.63 0.10
C ALA A 126 -4.56 -2.11 0.48
N ALA A 127 -5.60 -2.47 1.25
CA ALA A 127 -5.83 -3.85 1.68
C ALA A 127 -6.13 -4.78 0.49
N ARG A 128 -6.87 -4.30 -0.52
CA ARG A 128 -7.09 -5.03 -1.78
C ARG A 128 -5.79 -5.23 -2.56
N GLN A 129 -4.94 -4.21 -2.63
CA GLN A 129 -3.66 -4.29 -3.32
C GLN A 129 -2.70 -5.30 -2.63
N VAL A 130 -2.65 -5.30 -1.30
CA VAL A 130 -1.89 -6.30 -0.51
C VAL A 130 -2.41 -7.72 -0.73
N LEU A 131 -3.74 -7.91 -0.75
CA LEU A 131 -4.34 -9.21 -1.05
C LEU A 131 -3.93 -9.73 -2.44
N LYS A 132 -3.92 -8.86 -3.46
CA LYS A 132 -3.46 -9.23 -4.80
C LYS A 132 -2.01 -9.73 -4.78
N GLN A 133 -1.11 -8.99 -4.14
CA GLN A 133 0.29 -9.37 -3.99
C GLN A 133 0.47 -10.75 -3.31
N HIS A 134 -0.31 -11.02 -2.26
CA HIS A 134 -0.24 -12.32 -1.58
C HIS A 134 -0.82 -13.46 -2.41
N ARG A 135 -1.85 -13.22 -3.23
CA ARG A 135 -2.36 -14.22 -4.18
C ARG A 135 -1.29 -14.58 -5.23
N ASP A 136 -0.63 -13.58 -5.80
CA ASP A 136 0.46 -13.80 -6.76
C ASP A 136 1.61 -14.63 -6.15
N THR A 137 1.88 -14.41 -4.86
CA THR A 137 2.89 -15.18 -4.09
C THR A 137 2.45 -16.61 -3.81
N LEU A 138 1.16 -16.82 -3.50
CA LEU A 138 0.59 -18.15 -3.33
C LEU A 138 0.70 -18.95 -4.63
N ASP A 139 0.28 -18.38 -5.76
CA ASP A 139 0.40 -19.04 -7.07
C ASP A 139 1.83 -19.53 -7.33
N ALA A 140 2.84 -18.70 -7.04
CA ALA A 140 4.24 -19.06 -7.19
C ALA A 140 4.65 -20.19 -6.24
N ALA A 141 4.19 -20.16 -4.98
CA ALA A 141 4.48 -21.19 -3.99
C ALA A 141 3.80 -22.54 -4.33
N GLU A 142 2.59 -22.53 -4.89
CA GLU A 142 1.89 -23.72 -5.37
C GLU A 142 2.63 -24.38 -6.53
N ALA A 143 3.08 -23.57 -7.49
CA ALA A 143 3.90 -24.04 -8.61
C ALA A 143 5.24 -24.65 -8.11
N GLY A 144 5.88 -24.01 -7.13
CA GLY A 144 7.10 -24.53 -6.50
C GLY A 144 6.87 -25.86 -5.78
N ASN A 145 5.75 -26.01 -5.06
CA ASN A 145 5.41 -27.24 -4.37
C ASN A 145 5.05 -28.40 -5.33
N GLU A 146 4.38 -28.10 -6.45
CA GLU A 146 4.11 -29.05 -7.53
C GLU A 146 5.41 -29.58 -8.15
N LEU A 147 6.31 -28.67 -8.51
CA LEU A 147 7.63 -29.02 -9.05
C LEU A 147 8.38 -29.92 -8.07
N GLY A 148 8.41 -29.55 -6.79
CA GLY A 148 9.11 -30.33 -5.78
C GLY A 148 8.60 -31.76 -5.68
N ARG A 149 7.27 -31.95 -5.75
CA ARG A 149 6.66 -33.29 -5.69
C ARG A 149 7.09 -34.14 -6.87
N ARG A 150 7.14 -33.55 -8.07
CA ARG A 150 7.63 -34.21 -9.29
C ARG A 150 9.11 -34.55 -9.15
N MET A 151 9.92 -33.64 -8.62
CA MET A 151 11.36 -33.86 -8.43
C MET A 151 11.67 -34.95 -7.40
N VAL A 152 10.88 -35.07 -6.34
CA VAL A 152 10.96 -36.23 -5.42
C VAL A 152 10.59 -37.53 -6.14
N SER A 153 9.55 -37.52 -6.98
CA SER A 153 9.10 -38.74 -7.68
C SER A 153 10.14 -39.32 -8.64
N VAL A 154 10.99 -38.47 -9.22
CA VAL A 154 12.09 -38.88 -10.10
C VAL A 154 13.44 -39.02 -9.36
N GLY A 155 13.43 -38.91 -8.03
CA GLY A 155 14.61 -39.09 -7.17
C GLY A 155 15.59 -37.91 -7.13
N ASN A 156 15.29 -36.80 -7.81
CA ASN A 156 16.17 -35.64 -7.87
C ASN A 156 16.14 -34.79 -6.59
N TRP A 157 15.02 -34.80 -5.85
CA TRP A 157 14.89 -34.10 -4.57
C TRP A 157 14.62 -35.06 -3.42
N SER A 158 15.10 -34.68 -2.24
CA SER A 158 14.81 -35.32 -0.96
C SER A 158 13.44 -34.92 -0.40
N LYS A 159 12.91 -35.70 0.55
CA LYS A 159 11.70 -35.34 1.30
C LYS A 159 11.87 -34.04 2.11
N LEU A 160 13.08 -33.72 2.56
CA LEU A 160 13.37 -32.47 3.27
C LEU A 160 13.15 -31.26 2.35
N GLN A 161 13.67 -31.34 1.13
CA GLN A 161 13.45 -30.32 0.10
C GLN A 161 11.94 -30.15 -0.19
N GLN A 162 11.21 -31.26 -0.34
CA GLN A 162 9.75 -31.18 -0.51
C GLN A 162 9.04 -30.51 0.68
N ALA A 163 9.45 -30.80 1.91
CA ALA A 163 8.83 -30.21 3.10
C ALA A 163 9.01 -28.68 3.14
N GLN A 164 10.11 -28.15 2.62
CA GLN A 164 10.37 -26.70 2.59
C GLN A 164 9.44 -25.97 1.60
N VAL A 165 9.25 -26.48 0.38
CA VAL A 165 8.28 -25.90 -0.57
C VAL A 165 6.84 -26.04 -0.06
N GLN A 166 6.52 -27.13 0.63
CA GLN A 166 5.22 -27.32 1.26
C GLN A 166 4.98 -26.30 2.39
N LEU A 167 6.01 -25.99 3.19
CA LEU A 167 5.95 -24.95 4.22
C LEU A 167 5.75 -23.57 3.61
N ALA A 168 6.44 -23.26 2.51
CA ALA A 168 6.29 -22.00 1.79
C ALA A 168 4.85 -21.83 1.26
N GLN A 169 4.27 -22.86 0.63
CA GLN A 169 2.87 -22.85 0.20
C GLN A 169 1.93 -22.63 1.38
N SER A 170 2.09 -23.39 2.46
CA SER A 170 1.25 -23.26 3.67
C SER A 170 1.30 -21.84 4.25
N SER A 171 2.49 -21.23 4.28
CA SER A 171 2.69 -19.86 4.77
C SER A 171 2.03 -18.83 3.85
N ALA A 172 2.17 -18.99 2.53
CA ALA A 172 1.51 -18.12 1.54
C ALA A 172 -0.03 -18.22 1.64
N GLN A 173 -0.58 -19.42 1.84
CA GLN A 173 -2.02 -19.61 2.09
C GLN A 173 -2.49 -18.84 3.32
N MET A 174 -1.73 -18.89 4.42
CA MET A 174 -2.04 -18.13 5.63
C MET A 174 -2.00 -16.61 5.39
N ASN A 175 -1.03 -16.12 4.61
CA ASN A 175 -0.94 -14.71 4.25
C ASN A 175 -2.14 -14.26 3.41
N VAL A 176 -2.56 -15.05 2.41
CA VAL A 176 -3.77 -14.78 1.62
C VAL A 176 -5.02 -14.73 2.50
N ARG A 177 -5.19 -15.66 3.44
CA ARG A 177 -6.34 -15.67 4.35
C ARG A 177 -6.38 -14.41 5.23
N ARG A 178 -5.24 -14.00 5.80
CA ARG A 178 -5.13 -12.76 6.59
C ARG A 178 -5.45 -11.53 5.74
N ALA A 179 -4.86 -11.43 4.54
CA ALA A 179 -5.10 -10.31 3.64
C ALA A 179 -6.54 -10.27 3.12
N GLN A 180 -7.17 -11.43 2.89
CA GLN A 180 -8.58 -11.50 2.49
C GLN A 180 -9.49 -10.99 3.60
N HIS A 181 -9.24 -11.38 4.84
CA HIS A 181 -9.98 -10.89 5.99
C HIS A 181 -9.81 -9.36 6.13
N ALA A 182 -8.57 -8.86 6.06
CA ALA A 182 -8.28 -7.42 6.14
C ALA A 182 -8.95 -6.62 5.01
N ALA A 183 -8.91 -7.10 3.76
CA ALA A 183 -9.58 -6.46 2.64
C ALA A 183 -11.10 -6.42 2.80
N THR A 184 -11.70 -7.53 3.27
CA THR A 184 -13.14 -7.61 3.54
C THR A 184 -13.56 -6.66 4.66
N GLN A 185 -12.76 -6.57 5.74
CA GLN A 185 -13.02 -5.67 6.86
C GLN A 185 -12.88 -4.20 6.45
N ALA A 186 -11.85 -3.86 5.67
CA ALA A 186 -11.62 -2.52 5.17
C ALA A 186 -12.75 -2.07 4.21
N GLU A 187 -13.21 -2.95 3.31
CA GLU A 187 -14.35 -2.68 2.43
C GLU A 187 -15.67 -2.53 3.22
N ALA A 188 -15.92 -3.38 4.21
CA ALA A 188 -17.08 -3.25 5.08
C ALA A 188 -17.05 -1.94 5.89
N THR A 189 -15.86 -1.51 6.32
CA THR A 189 -15.66 -0.24 7.03
C THR A 189 -15.92 0.93 6.09
N LEU A 190 -15.43 0.89 4.85
CA LEU A 190 -15.75 1.87 3.81
C LEU A 190 -17.27 1.97 3.59
N ILE A 191 -17.94 0.85 3.34
CA ILE A 191 -19.40 0.80 3.13
C ILE A 191 -20.14 1.41 4.32
N LYS A 192 -19.70 1.13 5.56
CA LYS A 192 -20.27 1.71 6.77
C LYS A 192 -20.04 3.22 6.85
N THR A 193 -18.82 3.69 6.62
CA THR A 193 -18.45 5.12 6.65
C THR A 193 -19.20 5.93 5.59
N LEU A 194 -19.46 5.34 4.43
CA LEU A 194 -20.22 5.98 3.36
C LEU A 194 -21.74 5.89 3.55
N GLY A 195 -22.22 5.28 4.65
CA GLY A 195 -23.65 5.10 4.92
C GLY A 195 -24.37 4.17 3.95
N LEU A 196 -23.64 3.24 3.33
CA LEU A 196 -24.14 2.31 2.31
C LEU A 196 -24.56 0.95 2.90
N THR A 197 -24.47 0.78 4.21
CA THR A 197 -24.83 -0.48 4.89
C THR A 197 -26.27 -0.89 4.59
N GLY A 198 -26.45 -2.13 4.14
CA GLY A 198 -27.77 -2.66 3.74
C GLY A 198 -28.22 -2.26 2.34
N VAL A 199 -27.55 -1.30 1.68
CA VAL A 199 -27.79 -0.91 0.28
C VAL A 199 -26.79 -1.58 -0.65
N HIS A 200 -25.51 -1.56 -0.28
CA HIS A 200 -24.44 -2.24 -1.00
C HIS A 200 -23.71 -3.21 -0.08
N SER A 201 -23.43 -4.41 -0.57
CA SER A 201 -22.59 -5.41 0.12
C SER A 201 -21.16 -5.46 -0.41
N ALA A 202 -20.90 -4.80 -1.55
CA ALA A 202 -19.60 -4.70 -2.19
C ALA A 202 -19.55 -3.46 -3.09
N VAL A 203 -18.35 -2.91 -3.29
CA VAL A 203 -18.07 -1.75 -4.14
C VAL A 203 -16.96 -2.08 -5.13
N THR A 204 -16.92 -1.37 -6.26
CA THR A 204 -15.80 -1.47 -7.19
C THR A 204 -14.73 -0.45 -6.78
N LEU A 205 -13.50 -0.91 -6.57
CA LEU A 205 -12.32 -0.13 -6.19
C LEU A 205 -11.20 -0.31 -7.23
N PRO A 206 -10.28 0.66 -7.38
CA PRO A 206 -9.11 0.48 -8.24
C PRO A 206 -8.17 -0.60 -7.69
N ASP A 207 -7.27 -1.07 -8.55
CA ASP A 207 -6.31 -2.13 -8.21
C ASP A 207 -5.10 -1.65 -7.42
N ARG A 208 -4.82 -0.34 -7.41
CA ARG A 208 -3.66 0.25 -6.72
C ARG A 208 -3.95 1.65 -6.18
N LEU A 209 -3.21 2.03 -5.15
CA LEU A 209 -3.20 3.40 -4.64
C LEU A 209 -2.63 4.39 -5.68
N PRO A 210 -3.05 5.67 -5.63
CA PRO A 210 -2.45 6.73 -6.44
C PRO A 210 -0.96 6.92 -6.13
N ASP A 211 -0.18 7.27 -7.15
CA ASP A 211 1.26 7.50 -7.03
C ASP A 211 1.56 8.72 -6.16
N MET A 212 2.55 8.58 -5.27
CA MET A 212 2.92 9.64 -4.33
C MET A 212 3.74 10.76 -4.99
N PRO A 213 3.61 12.02 -4.51
CA PRO A 213 4.44 13.10 -4.98
C PRO A 213 5.92 12.85 -4.66
N ALA A 214 6.81 13.13 -5.61
CA ALA A 214 8.24 12.92 -5.44
C ALA A 214 8.87 13.83 -4.38
N GLN A 215 8.28 15.00 -4.13
CA GLN A 215 8.75 15.98 -3.16
C GLN A 215 7.63 16.29 -2.16
N ALA A 216 7.95 16.22 -0.88
CA ALA A 216 7.07 16.68 0.18
C ALA A 216 6.98 18.22 0.21
N LEU A 217 5.88 18.74 0.74
CA LEU A 217 5.79 20.15 1.10
C LEU A 217 6.84 20.50 2.16
N SER A 218 7.44 21.69 2.05
CA SER A 218 8.48 22.10 2.99
C SER A 218 7.91 22.36 4.39
N PRO A 219 8.67 22.06 5.47
CA PRO A 219 8.23 22.33 6.83
C PRO A 219 7.84 23.80 7.04
N GLN A 220 8.57 24.74 6.42
CA GLN A 220 8.30 26.17 6.58
C GLN A 220 6.93 26.58 6.01
N VAL A 221 6.53 26.02 4.85
CA VAL A 221 5.22 26.27 4.26
C VAL A 221 4.11 25.70 5.14
N LEU A 222 4.33 24.51 5.70
CA LEU A 222 3.36 23.86 6.59
C LEU A 222 3.21 24.62 7.92
N ASP A 223 4.32 25.08 8.50
CA ASP A 223 4.33 25.88 9.72
C ASP A 223 3.62 27.24 9.52
N ALA A 224 3.92 27.95 8.43
CA ALA A 224 3.26 29.21 8.11
C ALA A 224 1.74 29.04 7.93
N ARG A 225 1.30 27.96 7.28
CA ARG A 225 -0.14 27.63 7.15
C ARG A 225 -0.77 27.34 8.50
N ALA A 226 -0.12 26.53 9.33
CA ALA A 226 -0.63 26.20 10.67
C ALA A 226 -0.77 27.45 11.56
N GLU A 227 0.21 28.35 11.52
CA GLU A 227 0.16 29.63 12.25
C GLU A 227 -0.98 30.52 11.74
N ALA A 228 -1.17 30.61 10.42
CA ALA A 228 -2.25 31.41 9.82
C ALA A 228 -3.64 30.91 10.23
N ILE A 229 -3.83 29.59 10.35
CA ILE A 229 -5.07 28.98 10.82
C ILE A 229 -5.25 29.21 12.32
N ALA A 230 -4.22 28.93 13.12
CA ALA A 230 -4.28 29.11 14.57
C ALA A 230 -4.61 30.56 14.97
N ALA A 231 -4.14 31.55 14.20
CA ALA A 231 -4.46 32.96 14.41
C ALA A 231 -5.93 33.33 14.13
N GLN A 232 -6.65 32.53 13.35
CA GLN A 232 -8.07 32.74 13.02
C GLN A 232 -9.03 32.04 13.97
N LEU A 233 -8.53 31.10 14.77
CA LEU A 233 -9.31 30.34 15.75
C LEU A 233 -9.36 31.05 17.12
N PRO A 234 -10.39 30.78 17.94
CA PRO A 234 -10.39 31.15 19.35
C PRO A 234 -9.11 30.67 20.04
N ARG A 235 -8.56 31.46 20.97
CA ARG A 235 -7.22 31.23 21.56
C ARG A 235 -6.98 29.80 22.06
N ALA A 236 -7.95 29.20 22.74
CA ALA A 236 -7.83 27.83 23.24
C ALA A 236 -7.82 26.78 22.12
N GLU A 237 -8.64 26.96 21.10
CA GLU A 237 -8.70 26.10 19.92
C GLU A 237 -7.44 26.25 19.05
N GLY A 238 -6.97 27.49 18.84
CA GLY A 238 -5.72 27.76 18.11
C GLY A 238 -4.51 27.11 18.77
N MET A 239 -4.42 27.10 20.11
CA MET A 239 -3.34 26.38 20.82
C MET A 239 -3.39 24.86 20.59
N ARG A 240 -4.59 24.26 20.62
CA ARG A 240 -4.79 22.82 20.35
C ARG A 240 -4.48 22.49 18.90
N ASN A 241 -5.00 23.28 17.96
CA ASN A 241 -4.74 23.11 16.54
C ASN A 241 -3.24 23.24 16.23
N GLY A 242 -2.52 24.19 16.83
CA GLY A 242 -1.06 24.31 16.68
C GLY A 242 -0.30 23.08 17.19
N ALA A 243 -0.77 22.43 18.26
CA ALA A 243 -0.20 21.16 18.71
C ALA A 243 -0.49 20.02 17.72
N ASN A 244 -1.72 19.91 17.25
CA ASN A 244 -2.13 18.95 16.22
C ASN A 244 -1.35 19.15 14.92
N ALA A 245 -1.08 20.38 14.51
CA ALA A 245 -0.38 20.70 13.26
C ALA A 245 1.09 20.24 13.31
N ARG A 246 1.73 20.33 14.48
CA ARG A 246 3.08 19.76 14.67
C ARG A 246 3.09 18.25 14.52
N LEU A 247 2.13 17.56 15.16
CA LEU A 247 2.01 16.10 15.06
C LEU A 247 1.68 15.66 13.62
N ALA A 248 0.72 16.30 12.98
CA ALA A 248 0.32 16.02 11.60
C ALA A 248 1.48 16.23 10.62
N ARG A 249 2.24 17.33 10.78
CA ARG A 249 3.43 17.59 9.97
C ARG A 249 4.49 16.50 10.16
N GLN A 250 4.77 16.11 11.40
CA GLN A 250 5.74 15.04 11.68
C GLN A 250 5.31 13.72 11.03
N ALA A 251 4.04 13.33 11.18
CA ALA A 251 3.50 12.12 10.57
C ALA A 251 3.55 12.19 9.03
N TYR A 252 3.18 13.32 8.41
CA TYR A 252 3.25 13.52 6.97
C TYR A 252 4.68 13.40 6.43
N LEU A 253 5.64 14.10 7.03
CA LEU A 253 7.03 14.08 6.55
C LEU A 253 7.68 12.70 6.76
N ALA A 254 7.43 12.06 7.91
CA ALA A 254 7.97 10.74 8.20
C ALA A 254 7.37 9.67 7.29
N SER A 255 6.05 9.65 7.10
CA SER A 255 5.40 8.70 6.20
C SER A 255 5.79 8.90 4.73
N HIS A 256 5.95 10.16 4.30
CA HIS A 256 6.47 10.47 2.95
C HIS A 256 7.86 9.89 2.74
N ALA A 257 8.78 10.13 3.68
CA ALA A 257 10.13 9.61 3.61
C ALA A 257 10.15 8.07 3.62
N LEU A 258 9.38 7.42 4.50
CA LEU A 258 9.29 5.96 4.57
C LEU A 258 8.77 5.34 3.28
N ALA A 259 7.71 5.90 2.70
CA ALA A 259 7.16 5.40 1.45
C ALA A 259 8.08 5.66 0.26
N LEU A 260 8.76 6.82 0.22
CA LEU A 260 9.73 7.14 -0.82
C LEU A 260 10.92 6.19 -0.77
N SER A 261 11.55 5.99 0.40
CA SER A 261 12.66 5.03 0.56
C SER A 261 12.21 3.58 0.30
N SER A 262 10.97 3.22 0.66
CA SER A 262 10.42 1.89 0.31
C SER A 262 10.37 1.70 -1.21
N ARG A 263 9.86 2.68 -1.96
CA ARG A 263 9.78 2.62 -3.43
C ARG A 263 11.14 2.71 -4.11
N ASP A 264 11.93 3.70 -3.73
CA ASP A 264 13.11 4.11 -4.48
C ASP A 264 14.39 3.38 -4.08
N GLU A 265 14.45 2.82 -2.88
CA GLU A 265 15.60 2.07 -2.39
C GLU A 265 15.23 0.60 -2.23
N VAL A 266 14.26 0.28 -1.36
CA VAL A 266 13.98 -1.13 -0.99
C VAL A 266 13.45 -1.93 -2.17
N LEU A 267 12.42 -1.46 -2.86
CA LEU A 267 11.82 -2.21 -3.97
C LEU A 267 12.78 -2.35 -5.16
N LYS A 268 13.51 -1.29 -5.52
CA LYS A 268 14.49 -1.36 -6.62
C LYS A 268 15.64 -2.32 -6.30
N VAL A 269 16.16 -2.29 -5.08
CA VAL A 269 17.22 -3.22 -4.65
C VAL A 269 16.70 -4.66 -4.61
N ARG A 270 15.47 -4.88 -4.13
CA ARG A 270 14.84 -6.21 -4.12
C ARG A 270 14.59 -6.76 -5.52
N GLU A 271 14.16 -5.91 -6.45
CA GLU A 271 13.99 -6.27 -7.86
C GLU A 271 15.32 -6.75 -8.44
N PHE A 272 16.39 -5.97 -8.27
CA PHE A 272 17.74 -6.37 -8.69
C PHE A 272 18.20 -7.69 -8.05
N ILE A 273 18.02 -7.86 -6.73
CA ILE A 273 18.39 -9.11 -6.04
C ILE A 273 17.59 -10.29 -6.60
N THR A 274 16.30 -10.09 -6.90
CA THR A 274 15.44 -11.13 -7.46
C THR A 274 15.92 -11.55 -8.86
N GLU A 275 16.20 -10.57 -9.73
CA GLU A 275 16.72 -10.80 -11.07
C GLU A 275 18.06 -11.56 -11.04
N GLU A 276 19.02 -11.09 -10.24
CA GLU A 276 20.31 -11.78 -10.09
C GLU A 276 20.13 -13.16 -9.44
N THR A 277 19.17 -13.34 -8.53
CA THR A 277 18.90 -14.64 -7.91
C THR A 277 18.35 -15.65 -8.91
N VAL A 278 17.46 -15.23 -9.82
CA VAL A 278 16.99 -16.07 -10.93
C VAL A 278 18.15 -16.46 -11.85
N LEU A 279 19.00 -15.49 -12.18
CA LEU A 279 20.17 -15.75 -13.02
C LEU A 279 21.13 -16.74 -12.33
N HIS A 280 21.48 -16.52 -11.07
CA HIS A 280 22.35 -17.44 -10.33
C HIS A 280 21.71 -18.83 -10.13
N TYR A 281 20.38 -18.92 -10.00
CA TYR A 281 19.69 -20.21 -9.97
C TYR A 281 19.83 -20.97 -11.28
N ASN A 282 19.57 -20.31 -12.41
CA ASN A 282 19.72 -20.91 -13.74
C ASN A 282 21.16 -21.36 -14.03
N GLY A 283 22.15 -20.62 -13.54
CA GLY A 283 23.58 -20.97 -13.60
C GLY A 283 24.04 -22.03 -12.60
N MET A 284 23.13 -22.65 -11.84
CA MET A 284 23.43 -23.61 -10.76
C MET A 284 24.32 -23.05 -9.62
N LEU A 285 24.37 -21.72 -9.47
CA LEU A 285 25.13 -21.03 -8.43
C LEU A 285 24.31 -20.77 -7.16
N LYS A 286 22.98 -20.68 -7.30
CA LYS A 286 22.03 -20.60 -6.18
C LYS A 286 21.05 -21.76 -6.23
N SER A 287 20.54 -22.12 -5.06
CA SER A 287 19.54 -23.17 -4.93
C SER A 287 18.13 -22.63 -5.19
N VAL A 288 17.17 -23.53 -5.42
CA VAL A 288 15.74 -23.20 -5.42
C VAL A 288 15.30 -22.52 -4.12
N TRP A 289 15.97 -22.82 -3.00
CA TRP A 289 15.64 -22.25 -1.69
C TRP A 289 15.99 -20.78 -1.61
N ASP A 290 17.14 -20.41 -2.16
CA ASP A 290 17.54 -19.01 -2.24
C ASP A 290 16.55 -18.22 -3.10
N LEU A 291 16.08 -18.83 -4.20
CA LEU A 291 15.06 -18.24 -5.06
C LEU A 291 13.72 -18.08 -4.34
N LEU A 292 13.22 -19.11 -3.66
CA LEU A 292 11.96 -19.05 -2.91
C LEU A 292 12.03 -18.08 -1.72
N GLY A 293 13.17 -18.06 -1.03
CA GLY A 293 13.45 -17.10 0.05
C GLY A 293 13.44 -15.66 -0.46
N GLU A 294 14.02 -15.40 -1.63
CA GLU A 294 13.99 -14.07 -2.23
C GLU A 294 12.58 -13.69 -2.68
N VAL A 295 11.83 -14.58 -3.34
CA VAL A 295 10.43 -14.31 -3.74
C VAL A 295 9.56 -13.96 -2.53
N SER A 296 9.71 -14.69 -1.42
CA SER A 296 9.00 -14.37 -0.17
C SER A 296 9.41 -13.00 0.38
N SER A 297 10.71 -12.68 0.37
CA SER A 297 11.24 -11.42 0.86
C SER A 297 10.79 -10.23 0.00
N GLN A 298 10.77 -10.41 -1.33
CA GLN A 298 10.25 -9.43 -2.29
C GLN A 298 8.76 -9.20 -2.05
N SER A 299 7.96 -10.25 -1.88
CA SER A 299 6.52 -10.13 -1.59
C SER A 299 6.25 -9.35 -0.32
N GLN A 300 6.98 -9.63 0.75
CA GLN A 300 6.88 -8.88 2.01
C GLN A 300 7.28 -7.42 1.82
N ALA A 301 8.35 -7.14 1.07
CA ALA A 301 8.78 -5.77 0.78
C ALA A 301 7.72 -4.99 -0.02
N VAL A 302 7.07 -5.63 -1.01
CA VAL A 302 5.97 -5.02 -1.77
C VAL A 302 4.77 -4.74 -0.86
N ALA A 303 4.36 -5.68 -0.01
CA ALA A 303 3.27 -5.47 0.94
C ALA A 303 3.57 -4.30 1.91
N SER A 304 4.78 -4.25 2.49
CA SER A 304 5.20 -3.14 3.35
C SER A 304 5.24 -1.80 2.62
N ALA A 305 5.65 -1.77 1.36
CA ALA A 305 5.67 -0.55 0.56
C ALA A 305 4.25 -0.03 0.28
N ILE A 306 3.27 -0.92 0.05
CA ILE A 306 1.86 -0.55 -0.09
C ILE A 306 1.32 0.05 1.22
N GLU A 307 1.69 -0.54 2.37
CA GLU A 307 1.30 -0.01 3.68
C GLU A 307 1.93 1.36 3.96
N ALA A 308 3.21 1.56 3.62
CA ALA A 308 3.86 2.87 3.74
C ALA A 308 3.18 3.93 2.86
N GLN A 309 2.80 3.58 1.62
CA GLN A 309 2.05 4.46 0.72
C GLN A 309 0.65 4.80 1.27
N ARG A 310 -0.06 3.81 1.84
CA ARG A 310 -1.34 4.02 2.54
C ARG A 310 -1.19 5.01 3.68
N ASP A 311 -0.17 4.81 4.52
CA ASP A 311 0.07 5.62 5.72
C ASP A 311 0.39 7.07 5.35
N PHE A 312 1.13 7.29 4.27
CA PHE A 312 1.32 8.62 3.70
C PHE A 312 0.01 9.30 3.31
N TRP A 313 -0.85 8.62 2.54
CA TRP A 313 -2.10 9.22 2.08
C TRP A 313 -3.08 9.51 3.24
N ILE A 314 -3.04 8.69 4.30
CA ILE A 314 -3.77 8.96 5.54
C ILE A 314 -3.18 10.19 6.25
N ALA A 315 -1.84 10.25 6.41
CA ALA A 315 -1.17 11.38 7.06
C ALA A 315 -1.38 12.70 6.30
N GLU A 316 -1.38 12.66 4.96
CA GLU A 316 -1.71 13.80 4.12
C GLU A 316 -3.15 14.28 4.41
N THR A 317 -4.11 13.35 4.46
CA THR A 317 -5.51 13.69 4.74
C THR A 317 -5.66 14.33 6.13
N ASP A 318 -5.01 13.78 7.15
CA ASP A 318 -5.02 14.34 8.51
C ASP A 318 -4.34 15.72 8.55
N LEU A 319 -3.22 15.90 7.84
CA LEU A 319 -2.53 17.18 7.73
C LEU A 319 -3.43 18.24 7.07
N GLN A 320 -4.06 17.92 5.94
CA GLN A 320 -4.99 18.82 5.26
C GLN A 320 -6.16 19.22 6.16
N TRP A 321 -6.68 18.29 6.95
CA TRP A 321 -7.75 18.57 7.91
C TRP A 321 -7.31 19.51 9.03
N VAL A 322 -6.15 19.26 9.62
CA VAL A 322 -5.60 20.10 10.69
C VAL A 322 -5.23 21.49 10.16
N LEU A 323 -4.73 21.60 8.93
CA LEU A 323 -4.48 22.86 8.24
C LEU A 323 -5.75 23.58 7.80
N GLN A 324 -6.92 23.03 8.12
CA GLN A 324 -8.21 23.71 8.06
C GLN A 324 -8.86 23.82 9.44
N GLY A 325 -8.06 23.77 10.50
CA GLY A 325 -8.50 23.94 11.87
C GLY A 325 -9.19 22.70 12.47
N GLY A 326 -9.22 21.58 11.75
CA GLY A 326 -9.77 20.32 12.22
C GLY A 326 -8.90 19.61 13.26
N ALA A 327 -9.45 18.54 13.84
CA ALA A 327 -8.78 17.73 14.85
C ALA A 327 -9.08 16.24 14.61
N PRO A 328 -8.16 15.48 13.99
CA PRO A 328 -8.26 14.04 13.93
C PRO A 328 -8.28 13.40 15.31
N ASP A 329 -9.10 12.37 15.52
CA ASP A 329 -9.13 11.58 16.77
C ASP A 329 -7.77 10.96 17.08
N SER A 330 -7.07 10.52 16.04
CA SER A 330 -5.73 9.96 16.10
C SER A 330 -5.00 10.19 14.78
N PHE A 331 -3.70 10.44 14.86
CA PHE A 331 -2.81 10.47 13.69
C PHE A 331 -2.35 9.05 13.33
N VAL A 332 -1.92 8.86 12.09
CA VAL A 332 -1.33 7.58 11.65
C VAL A 332 -0.15 7.17 12.55
N SER A 333 -0.15 5.91 12.98
CA SER A 333 0.97 5.31 13.70
C SER A 333 1.93 4.70 12.68
N LEU A 334 3.16 5.23 12.61
CA LEU A 334 4.20 4.77 11.68
C LEU A 334 5.08 3.65 12.28
N GLY A 335 4.76 3.20 13.50
CA GLY A 335 5.46 2.09 14.16
C GLY A 335 4.94 0.74 13.66
N GLY A 336 5.78 0.01 12.93
CA GLY A 336 5.46 -1.32 12.42
C GLY A 336 5.42 -2.39 13.52
N GLY A 337 4.29 -3.07 13.65
CA GLY A 337 4.16 -4.33 14.39
C GLY A 337 2.82 -4.44 15.11
N GLY A 338 1.99 -5.39 14.66
CA GLY A 338 0.65 -5.66 15.19
C GLY A 338 0.54 -5.58 16.71
N GLY A 339 -0.17 -4.56 17.17
CA GLY A 339 -0.70 -4.42 18.51
C GLY A 339 -1.97 -3.61 18.36
N GLU A 340 -3.09 -4.17 18.81
CA GLU A 340 -4.39 -3.51 18.84
C GLU A 340 -4.27 -2.06 19.33
N PRO A 341 -5.12 -1.14 18.84
CA PRO A 341 -5.29 0.13 19.53
C PRO A 341 -5.71 -0.20 20.96
N ALA A 342 -4.93 0.23 21.95
CA ALA A 342 -5.31 0.16 23.34
C ALA A 342 -6.69 0.78 23.48
N ALA A 343 -7.69 -0.06 23.75
CA ALA A 343 -9.02 0.39 24.10
C ALA A 343 -8.85 1.41 25.24
N ALA A 344 -9.37 2.61 25.03
CA ALA A 344 -9.46 3.63 26.06
C ALA A 344 -10.26 3.03 27.23
N ALA A 345 -9.57 2.64 28.29
CA ALA A 345 -10.20 2.36 29.56
C ALA A 345 -10.67 3.70 30.12
N GLY A 346 -11.99 3.89 30.10
CA GLY A 346 -12.63 4.99 30.80
C GLY A 346 -12.39 4.89 32.31
N HIS A 347 -12.23 6.06 32.93
CA HIS A 347 -12.45 6.27 34.35
C HIS A 347 -13.47 7.39 34.53
#